data_AF-A0A503BI73-F1
#
_entry.id   AF-A0A503BI73-F1
#
_cell.length_a   1.000
_cell.length_b   1.000
_cell.length_c   1.000
_cell.angle_alpha   90.00
_cell.angle_beta   90.00
_cell.angle_gamma   90.00
#
_symmetry.space_group_name_H-M   'P 1'
#
loop_
_entity.id
_entity.type
_entity.pdbx_description
1 polymer ?
#
loop_
_entity_poly.entity_id
_entity_poly.type
_entity_poly.pdbx_seq_one_letter_code
_entity_poly.pdbx_strand_id
1 'polypeptide(L)'
;MRALRDTATFHRVVTACPMQAHWLDGEPITHVLLMAGVLDRYRRFVVDGQPVVTGFAAVADAWACTNPSAGRGLSVGLLHAQVLRNVARRHIGDPAQFSREYDAETERQVGPFYRNQIAADRARIAEMDALADGIPVPPPNPVMARLFAAASEDADVFRGVVEIAMCVSLPQDVVARPHIAAKLAELDGRPLPPNPNVIDRDRMASLLAG
;
A
#
# COMPACT_ATOMS: atom_id res chain seq x y z
N MET A 1 -7.04 -19.68 -6.24
CA MET A 1 -7.68 -18.36 -6.48
C MET A 1 -8.88 -18.42 -7.42
N ARG A 2 -8.84 -19.04 -8.63
CA ARG A 2 -10.03 -19.09 -9.53
C ARG A 2 -11.30 -19.68 -8.88
N ALA A 3 -11.13 -20.65 -7.99
CA ALA A 3 -12.22 -21.25 -7.21
C ALA A 3 -13.00 -20.24 -6.35
N LEU A 4 -12.41 -19.10 -5.98
CA LEU A 4 -13.08 -18.05 -5.21
C LEU A 4 -14.12 -17.25 -6.04
N ARG A 5 -14.28 -17.52 -7.34
CA ARG A 5 -15.41 -17.01 -8.13
C ARG A 5 -16.72 -17.68 -7.73
N ASP A 6 -16.66 -18.90 -7.20
CA ASP A 6 -17.82 -19.61 -6.70
C ASP A 6 -18.23 -19.03 -5.35
N THR A 7 -19.50 -18.61 -5.23
CA THR A 7 -20.04 -17.97 -4.03
C THR A 7 -19.92 -18.88 -2.81
N ALA A 8 -20.23 -20.18 -2.95
CA ALA A 8 -20.17 -21.10 -1.80
C ALA A 8 -18.74 -21.24 -1.27
N THR A 9 -17.76 -21.35 -2.19
CA THR A 9 -16.34 -21.41 -1.84
C THR A 9 -15.84 -20.11 -1.23
N PHE A 10 -16.25 -18.96 -1.77
CA PHE A 10 -15.95 -17.65 -1.19
C PHE A 10 -16.49 -17.52 0.24
N HIS A 11 -17.77 -17.88 0.45
CA HIS A 11 -18.39 -17.83 1.78
C HIS A 11 -17.66 -18.73 2.78
N ARG A 12 -17.33 -19.98 2.41
CA ARG A 12 -16.54 -20.87 3.29
C ARG A 12 -15.22 -20.24 3.73
N VAL A 13 -14.49 -19.62 2.80
CA VAL A 13 -13.21 -18.98 3.11
C VAL A 13 -13.40 -17.75 3.99
N VAL A 14 -14.35 -16.86 3.68
CA VAL A 14 -14.59 -15.65 4.47
C VAL A 14 -15.13 -15.97 5.87
N THR A 15 -15.97 -17.00 6.02
CA THR A 15 -16.43 -17.49 7.34
C THR A 15 -15.25 -17.95 8.21
N ALA A 16 -14.18 -18.48 7.61
CA ALA A 16 -12.98 -18.89 8.34
C ALA A 16 -12.08 -17.70 8.75
N CYS A 17 -12.40 -16.48 8.35
CA CYS A 17 -11.69 -15.25 8.71
C CYS A 17 -12.50 -14.46 9.76
N PRO A 18 -12.24 -14.59 11.07
CA PRO A 18 -13.12 -14.04 12.11
C PRO A 18 -13.32 -12.52 12.03
N MET A 19 -12.30 -11.78 11.59
CA MET A 19 -12.37 -10.32 11.44
C MET A 19 -13.27 -9.87 10.28
N GLN A 20 -13.57 -10.75 9.32
CA GLN A 20 -14.33 -10.43 8.10
C GLN A 20 -15.62 -11.25 7.96
N ALA A 21 -15.81 -12.31 8.76
CA ALA A 21 -16.95 -13.21 8.64
C ALA A 21 -18.31 -12.49 8.65
N HIS A 22 -18.46 -11.46 9.49
CA HIS A 22 -19.66 -10.62 9.59
C HIS A 22 -20.00 -9.85 8.30
N TRP A 23 -19.08 -9.73 7.33
CA TRP A 23 -19.39 -9.12 6.04
C TRP A 23 -20.35 -9.97 5.20
N LEU A 24 -20.50 -11.26 5.51
CA LEU A 24 -21.45 -12.16 4.86
C LEU A 24 -22.90 -11.96 5.32
N ASP A 25 -23.13 -11.16 6.36
CA ASP A 25 -24.48 -10.88 6.87
C ASP A 25 -25.27 -9.90 5.96
N GLY A 26 -24.58 -9.25 5.01
CA GLY A 26 -25.19 -8.32 4.06
C GLY A 26 -25.85 -9.02 2.87
N GLU A 27 -26.91 -8.42 2.33
CA GLU A 27 -27.54 -8.87 1.08
C GLU A 27 -26.68 -8.44 -0.13
N PRO A 28 -26.14 -9.39 -0.92
CA PRO A 28 -25.26 -9.06 -2.04
C PRO A 28 -26.04 -8.41 -3.20
N ILE A 29 -25.55 -7.28 -3.70
CA ILE A 29 -26.11 -6.62 -4.90
C ILE A 29 -25.57 -7.20 -6.22
N THR A 30 -24.49 -7.97 -6.16
CA THR A 30 -23.88 -8.68 -7.31
C THR A 30 -23.31 -10.03 -6.86
N HIS A 31 -22.96 -10.89 -7.82
CA HIS A 31 -22.10 -12.06 -7.54
C HIS A 31 -20.69 -11.65 -7.08
N VAL A 32 -19.89 -12.62 -6.62
CA VAL A 32 -18.48 -12.40 -6.24
C VAL A 32 -17.66 -11.95 -7.45
N LEU A 33 -17.12 -10.74 -7.38
CA LEU A 33 -16.24 -10.18 -8.41
C LEU A 33 -14.79 -10.30 -7.94
N LEU A 34 -13.99 -11.08 -8.66
CA LEU A 34 -12.56 -11.17 -8.39
C LEU A 34 -11.80 -10.02 -9.04
N MET A 35 -10.98 -9.35 -8.24
CA MET A 35 -9.98 -8.42 -8.72
C MET A 35 -8.70 -9.19 -9.06
N ALA A 36 -8.30 -9.16 -10.34
CA ALA A 36 -7.12 -9.86 -10.84
C ALA A 36 -6.44 -9.06 -11.96
N GLY A 37 -5.20 -9.41 -12.29
CA GLY A 37 -4.45 -8.75 -13.37
C GLY A 37 -4.07 -7.30 -13.06
N VAL A 38 -4.00 -6.95 -11.77
CA VAL A 38 -3.60 -5.63 -11.33
C VAL A 38 -2.11 -5.44 -11.59
N LEU A 39 -1.76 -4.34 -12.25
CA LEU A 39 -0.38 -4.00 -12.59
C LEU A 39 0.00 -2.69 -11.93
N ASP A 40 1.11 -2.72 -11.20
CA ASP A 40 1.78 -1.49 -10.80
C ASP A 40 2.42 -0.85 -12.03
N ARG A 41 2.29 0.47 -12.16
CA ARG A 41 2.86 1.21 -13.27
C ARG A 41 3.36 2.56 -12.80
N TYR A 42 4.43 3.02 -13.43
CA TYR A 42 5.06 4.30 -13.17
C TYR A 42 5.64 4.84 -14.47
N ARG A 43 5.42 6.12 -14.75
CA ARG A 43 5.84 6.78 -15.98
C ARG A 43 6.55 8.09 -15.67
N ARG A 44 7.62 8.34 -16.41
CA ARG A 44 8.43 9.56 -16.38
C ARG A 44 8.32 10.25 -17.74
N PHE A 45 8.17 11.57 -17.73
CA PHE A 45 8.14 12.39 -18.95
C PHE A 45 9.28 13.41 -19.01
N VAL A 46 10.20 13.33 -18.05
CA VAL A 46 11.51 13.98 -18.09
C VAL A 46 12.56 12.88 -17.97
N VAL A 47 13.51 12.84 -18.89
CA VAL A 47 14.60 11.85 -18.95
C VAL A 47 15.92 12.62 -19.02
N ASP A 48 16.87 12.29 -18.16
CA ASP A 48 18.17 12.98 -18.07
C ASP A 48 18.05 14.51 -17.94
N GLY A 49 17.04 14.96 -17.18
CA GLY A 49 16.74 16.38 -16.97
C GLY A 49 16.03 17.08 -18.14
N GLN A 50 15.76 16.39 -19.24
CA GLN A 50 15.11 16.94 -20.42
C GLN A 50 13.66 16.44 -20.57
N PRO A 51 12.66 17.34 -20.72
CA PRO A 51 11.30 16.94 -21.05
C PRO A 51 11.25 16.25 -22.41
N VAL A 52 10.65 15.06 -22.47
CA VAL A 52 10.41 14.35 -23.76
C VAL A 52 9.08 14.78 -24.41
N VAL A 53 8.23 15.46 -23.65
CA VAL A 53 6.98 16.09 -24.10
C VAL A 53 6.75 17.36 -23.28
N THR A 54 6.22 18.42 -23.89
CA THR A 54 5.84 19.67 -23.23
C THR A 54 4.38 20.00 -23.50
N GLY A 55 3.74 20.79 -22.63
CA GLY A 55 2.31 21.09 -22.75
C GLY A 55 1.40 19.93 -22.34
N PHE A 56 1.97 18.92 -21.68
CA PHE A 56 1.29 17.73 -21.18
C PHE A 56 1.65 17.52 -19.71
N ALA A 57 0.67 17.10 -18.90
CA ALA A 57 0.87 16.74 -17.50
C ALA A 57 0.14 15.43 -17.20
N ALA A 58 0.88 14.39 -16.83
CA ALA A 58 0.28 13.18 -16.28
C ALA A 58 -0.11 13.41 -14.82
N VAL A 59 -1.32 13.01 -14.44
CA VAL A 59 -1.87 13.20 -13.10
C VAL A 59 -2.45 11.88 -12.60
N ALA A 60 -2.30 11.62 -11.30
CA ALA A 60 -2.79 10.40 -10.65
C ALA A 60 -2.40 9.12 -11.43
N ASP A 61 -3.35 8.25 -11.74
CA ASP A 61 -3.13 6.95 -12.42
C ASP A 61 -2.46 7.07 -13.80
N ALA A 62 -2.57 8.23 -14.46
CA ALA A 62 -1.86 8.46 -15.72
C ALA A 62 -0.34 8.51 -15.52
N TRP A 63 0.12 8.99 -14.36
CA TRP A 63 1.53 9.00 -13.97
C TRP A 63 1.94 7.67 -13.34
N ALA A 64 1.24 7.24 -12.28
CA ALA A 64 1.52 5.98 -11.62
C ALA A 64 0.26 5.38 -11.00
N CYS A 65 0.16 4.05 -11.06
CA CYS A 65 -0.87 3.28 -10.36
C CYS A 65 -0.20 2.16 -9.56
N THR A 66 -0.78 1.86 -8.41
CA THR A 66 -0.38 0.74 -7.54
C THR A 66 -1.56 -0.20 -7.38
N ASN A 67 -1.29 -1.45 -7.00
CA ASN A 67 -2.36 -2.33 -6.60
C ASN A 67 -3.18 -1.73 -5.45
N PRO A 68 -4.50 -1.96 -5.42
CA PRO A 68 -5.39 -1.23 -4.54
C PRO A 68 -5.45 -1.80 -3.11
N SER A 69 -4.54 -2.72 -2.73
CA SER A 69 -4.54 -3.36 -1.42
C SER A 69 -4.50 -2.37 -0.25
N ALA A 70 -3.81 -1.23 -0.43
CA ALA A 70 -3.74 -0.17 0.57
C ALA A 70 -4.76 0.96 0.37
N GLY A 71 -5.58 0.94 -0.69
CA GLY A 71 -6.64 1.95 -0.92
C GLY A 71 -6.15 3.39 -1.14
N ARG A 72 -4.89 3.60 -1.54
CA ARG A 72 -4.25 4.94 -1.53
C ARG A 72 -4.52 5.83 -2.73
N GLY A 73 -5.11 5.30 -3.81
CA GLY A 73 -5.21 5.98 -5.10
C GLY A 73 -5.87 7.36 -5.04
N LEU A 74 -6.97 7.50 -4.28
CA LEU A 74 -7.65 8.78 -4.11
C LEU A 74 -6.79 9.81 -3.36
N SER A 75 -6.20 9.44 -2.22
CA SER A 75 -5.37 10.34 -1.42
C SER A 75 -4.14 10.82 -2.18
N VAL A 76 -3.44 9.89 -2.85
CA VAL A 76 -2.26 10.20 -3.67
C VAL A 76 -2.64 11.03 -4.89
N GLY A 77 -3.78 10.73 -5.53
CA GLY A 77 -4.31 11.52 -6.65
C GLY A 77 -4.63 12.97 -6.25
N LEU A 78 -5.23 13.18 -5.09
CA LEU A 78 -5.52 14.51 -4.55
C LEU A 78 -4.24 15.31 -4.25
N LEU A 79 -3.25 14.67 -3.63
CA LEU A 79 -1.92 15.27 -3.41
C LEU A 79 -1.29 15.69 -4.76
N HIS A 80 -1.31 14.80 -5.74
CA HIS A 80 -0.74 15.05 -7.06
C HIS A 80 -1.45 16.22 -7.78
N ALA A 81 -2.77 16.32 -7.65
CA ALA A 81 -3.54 17.45 -8.18
C ALA A 81 -3.13 18.80 -7.54
N GLN A 82 -2.79 18.80 -6.25
CA GLN A 82 -2.28 20.00 -5.57
C GLN A 82 -0.90 20.40 -6.07
N VAL A 83 -0.01 19.43 -6.32
CA VAL A 83 1.30 19.66 -6.95
C VAL A 83 1.12 20.32 -8.32
N LEU A 84 0.27 19.74 -9.18
CA LEU A 84 -0.03 20.29 -10.50
C LEU A 84 -0.50 21.75 -10.41
N ARG A 85 -1.49 22.02 -9.56
CA ARG A 85 -2.02 23.37 -9.34
C ARG A 85 -0.91 24.35 -8.95
N ASN A 86 -0.05 23.97 -8.01
CA ASN A 86 1.00 24.85 -7.48
C ASN A 86 2.08 25.16 -8.52
N VAL A 87 2.51 24.16 -9.30
CA VAL A 87 3.52 24.32 -10.35
C VAL A 87 2.96 25.12 -11.53
N ALA A 88 1.74 24.80 -11.98
CA ALA A 88 1.06 25.52 -13.05
C ALA A 88 0.96 27.02 -12.74
N ARG A 89 0.56 27.39 -11.52
CA ARG A 89 0.47 28.80 -11.11
C ARG A 89 1.77 29.59 -11.27
N ARG A 90 2.93 28.94 -11.26
CA ARG A 90 4.24 29.58 -11.34
C ARG A 90 4.85 29.53 -12.73
N HIS A 91 4.61 28.44 -13.47
CA HIS A 91 5.36 28.13 -14.68
C HIS A 91 4.52 27.86 -15.93
N ILE A 92 3.18 28.02 -15.90
CA ILE A 92 2.32 27.66 -17.06
C ILE A 92 2.68 28.40 -18.37
N GLY A 93 3.31 29.57 -18.28
CA GLY A 93 3.76 30.35 -19.44
C GLY A 93 5.04 29.83 -20.11
N ASP A 94 5.78 28.92 -19.47
CA ASP A 94 6.97 28.28 -20.01
C ASP A 94 6.78 26.75 -19.98
N PRO A 95 6.38 26.12 -21.10
CA PRO A 95 6.10 24.68 -21.15
C PRO A 95 7.28 23.79 -20.76
N ALA A 96 8.52 24.22 -21.04
CA ALA A 96 9.71 23.45 -20.75
C ALA A 96 10.06 23.54 -19.26
N GLN A 97 9.99 24.75 -18.69
CA GLN A 97 10.17 24.94 -17.25
C GLN A 97 9.07 24.25 -16.45
N PHE A 98 7.80 24.41 -16.86
CA PHE A 98 6.67 23.71 -16.25
C PHE A 98 6.91 22.20 -16.19
N SER A 99 7.33 21.58 -17.30
CA SER A 99 7.53 20.13 -17.36
C SER A 99 8.64 19.65 -16.42
N ARG A 100 9.75 20.39 -16.32
CA ARG A 100 10.85 20.08 -15.39
C ARG A 100 10.45 20.24 -13.94
N GLU A 101 9.83 21.37 -13.60
CA GLU A 101 9.40 21.67 -12.23
C GLU A 101 8.28 20.74 -11.77
N TYR A 102 7.35 20.38 -12.67
CA TYR A 102 6.27 19.46 -12.35
C TYR A 102 6.80 18.06 -12.07
N ASP A 103 7.70 17.55 -12.92
CA ASP A 103 8.35 16.27 -12.69
C ASP A 103 9.13 16.25 -11.35
N ALA A 104 9.92 17.29 -11.09
CA ALA A 104 10.70 17.40 -9.85
C ALA A 104 9.81 17.43 -8.60
N GLU A 105 8.75 18.26 -8.60
CA GLU A 105 7.85 18.37 -7.45
C GLU A 105 6.96 17.12 -7.27
N THR A 106 6.55 16.48 -8.36
CA THR A 106 5.84 15.19 -8.29
C THR A 106 6.74 14.11 -7.70
N GLU A 107 7.99 14.01 -8.13
CA GLU A 107 8.93 13.03 -7.57
C GLU A 107 9.25 13.27 -6.10
N ARG A 108 9.34 14.54 -5.70
CA ARG A 108 9.63 14.94 -4.33
C ARG A 108 8.46 14.69 -3.38
N GLN A 109 7.24 15.00 -3.81
CA GLN A 109 6.07 15.00 -2.92
C GLN A 109 5.22 13.72 -3.04
N VAL A 110 5.04 13.22 -4.26
CA VAL A 110 4.13 12.10 -4.56
C VAL A 110 4.90 10.79 -4.69
N GLY A 111 6.07 10.85 -5.33
CA GLY A 111 6.97 9.71 -5.55
C GLY A 111 7.21 8.80 -4.34
N PRO A 112 7.43 9.33 -3.11
CA PRO A 112 7.66 8.50 -1.93
C PRO A 112 6.49 7.57 -1.59
N PHE A 113 5.24 7.99 -1.79
CA PHE A 113 4.06 7.14 -1.52
C PHE A 113 4.02 5.92 -2.46
N TYR A 114 4.30 6.14 -3.75
CA TYR A 114 4.41 5.07 -4.73
C TYR A 114 5.52 4.07 -4.35
N ARG A 115 6.74 4.58 -4.09
CA ARG A 115 7.90 3.73 -3.76
C ARG A 115 7.68 2.90 -2.50
N ASN A 116 7.10 3.51 -1.47
CA ASN A 116 6.78 2.81 -0.22
C ASN A 116 5.73 1.72 -0.43
N GLN A 117 4.74 1.94 -1.29
CA GLN A 117 3.77 0.92 -1.66
C GLN A 117 4.43 -0.25 -2.39
N ILE A 118 5.23 0.02 -3.43
CA ILE A 118 5.95 -1.03 -4.18
C ILE A 118 6.87 -1.87 -3.28
N ALA A 119 7.55 -1.24 -2.32
CA ALA A 119 8.38 -1.97 -1.36
C ALA A 119 7.56 -2.91 -0.47
N ALA A 120 6.41 -2.44 0.04
CA ALA A 120 5.50 -3.27 0.82
C ALA A 120 4.89 -4.41 -0.01
N ASP A 121 4.52 -4.14 -1.26
CA ASP A 121 3.95 -5.12 -2.18
C ASP A 121 4.94 -6.25 -2.49
N ARG A 122 6.20 -5.90 -2.76
CA ARG A 122 7.26 -6.90 -3.00
C ARG A 122 7.46 -7.82 -1.78
N ALA A 123 7.45 -7.26 -0.57
CA ALA A 123 7.55 -8.06 0.64
C ALA A 123 6.33 -8.99 0.79
N ARG A 124 5.12 -8.49 0.51
CA ARG A 124 3.89 -9.29 0.58
C ARG A 124 3.84 -10.40 -0.48
N ILE A 125 4.29 -10.12 -1.70
CA ILE A 125 4.38 -11.12 -2.77
C ILE A 125 5.38 -12.21 -2.39
N ALA A 126 6.57 -11.84 -1.89
CA ALA A 126 7.57 -12.82 -1.47
C ALA A 126 7.07 -13.74 -0.33
N GLU A 127 6.28 -13.19 0.60
CA GLU A 127 5.59 -13.99 1.63
C GLU A 127 4.56 -14.96 1.02
N MET A 128 3.73 -14.47 0.11
CA MET A 128 2.71 -15.29 -0.58
C MET A 128 3.33 -16.42 -1.40
N ASP A 129 4.41 -16.13 -2.13
CA ASP A 129 5.13 -17.13 -2.94
C ASP A 129 5.77 -18.18 -2.03
N ALA A 130 6.42 -17.77 -0.93
CA ALA A 130 7.00 -18.70 0.04
C ALA A 130 5.95 -19.65 0.65
N LEU A 131 4.78 -19.12 1.02
CA LEU A 131 3.66 -19.93 1.51
C LEU A 131 3.13 -20.89 0.44
N ALA A 132 3.01 -20.45 -0.81
CA ALA A 132 2.56 -21.27 -1.93
C ALA A 132 3.53 -22.41 -2.23
N ASP A 133 4.83 -22.15 -2.15
CA ASP A 133 5.88 -23.14 -2.39
C ASP A 133 6.18 -24.01 -1.16
N GLY A 134 5.72 -23.62 0.03
CA GLY A 134 5.94 -24.36 1.28
C GLY A 134 7.37 -24.21 1.80
N ILE A 135 8.03 -23.10 1.47
CA ILE A 135 9.38 -22.76 1.93
C ILE A 135 9.31 -21.77 3.10
N PRO A 136 10.40 -21.58 3.87
CA PRO A 136 10.41 -20.61 4.96
C PRO A 136 10.04 -19.20 4.49
N VAL A 137 9.07 -18.60 5.19
CA VAL A 137 8.61 -17.24 4.92
C VAL A 137 9.72 -16.24 5.26
N PRO A 138 10.05 -15.28 4.36
CA PRO A 138 11.00 -14.22 4.68
C PRO A 138 10.56 -13.43 5.92
N PRO A 139 11.49 -13.03 6.81
CA PRO A 139 11.13 -12.24 7.97
C PRO A 139 10.48 -10.91 7.54
N PRO A 140 9.46 -10.42 8.27
CA PRO A 140 8.84 -9.15 7.96
C PRO A 140 9.83 -8.00 8.17
N ASN A 141 9.51 -6.82 7.63
CA ASN A 141 10.28 -5.61 7.93
C ASN A 141 10.25 -5.35 9.45
N PRO A 142 11.39 -5.41 10.16
CA PRO A 142 11.41 -5.36 11.62
C PRO A 142 10.95 -4.00 12.17
N VAL A 143 11.18 -2.92 11.43
CA VAL A 143 10.75 -1.57 11.83
C VAL A 143 9.22 -1.49 11.79
N MET A 144 8.60 -1.95 10.69
CA MET A 144 7.15 -1.92 10.56
C MET A 144 6.47 -2.87 11.54
N ALA A 145 7.05 -4.05 11.77
CA ALA A 145 6.48 -5.00 12.71
C ALA A 145 6.50 -4.48 14.15
N ARG A 146 7.61 -3.84 14.57
CA ARG A 146 7.67 -3.15 15.87
C ARG A 146 6.72 -1.95 15.94
N LEU A 147 6.55 -1.21 14.84
CA LEU A 147 5.60 -0.10 14.79
C LEU A 147 4.16 -0.59 15.06
N PHE A 148 3.74 -1.69 14.43
CA PHE A 148 2.40 -2.25 14.67
C PHE A 148 2.26 -2.85 16.08
N ALA A 149 3.29 -3.50 16.61
CA ALA A 149 3.30 -3.98 17.98
C ALA A 149 3.14 -2.82 18.98
N ALA A 150 3.96 -1.78 18.86
CA ALA A 150 3.87 -0.60 19.71
C ALA A 150 2.51 0.13 19.56
N ALA A 151 1.95 0.19 18.35
CA ALA A 151 0.63 0.78 18.10
C ALA A 151 -0.52 0.06 18.82
N SER A 152 -0.34 -1.20 19.22
CA SER A 152 -1.37 -1.93 19.98
C SER A 152 -1.44 -1.51 21.45
N GLU A 153 -0.40 -0.84 21.96
CA GLU A 153 -0.26 -0.46 23.37
C GLU A 153 -0.13 1.07 23.58
N ASP A 154 0.31 1.81 22.57
CA ASP A 154 0.57 3.26 22.63
C ASP A 154 -0.29 4.03 21.60
N ALA A 155 -1.13 4.94 22.11
CA ALA A 155 -2.07 5.71 21.29
C ALA A 155 -1.40 6.71 20.33
N ASP A 156 -0.21 7.23 20.67
CA ASP A 156 0.51 8.16 19.81
C ASP A 156 1.20 7.43 18.66
N VAL A 157 1.71 6.22 18.93
CA VAL A 157 2.20 5.32 17.88
C VAL A 157 1.05 4.88 16.96
N PHE A 158 -0.11 4.52 17.52
CA PHE A 158 -1.30 4.19 16.75
C PHE A 158 -1.74 5.34 15.83
N ARG A 159 -1.73 6.59 16.33
CA ARG A 159 -2.02 7.77 15.50
C ARG A 159 -1.04 7.91 14.35
N GLY A 160 0.25 7.64 14.58
CA GLY A 160 1.26 7.60 13.52
C GLY A 160 0.95 6.56 12.44
N VAL A 161 0.48 5.37 12.83
CA VAL A 161 0.03 4.33 11.88
C VAL A 161 -1.18 4.81 11.07
N VAL A 162 -2.14 5.49 11.70
CA VAL A 162 -3.30 6.07 10.99
C VAL A 162 -2.84 7.14 9.99
N GLU A 163 -1.88 7.99 10.33
CA GLU A 163 -1.34 8.98 9.39
C GLU A 163 -0.69 8.33 8.16
N ILE A 164 0.02 7.22 8.34
CA ILE A 164 0.60 6.43 7.23
C ILE A 164 -0.51 5.83 6.37
N ALA A 165 -1.55 5.25 6.99
CA ALA A 165 -2.68 4.65 6.29
C ALA A 165 -3.44 5.69 5.45
N MET A 166 -3.64 6.88 6.01
CA MET A 166 -4.35 7.99 5.37
C MET A 166 -3.50 8.82 4.41
N CYS A 167 -2.23 8.45 4.20
CA CYS A 167 -1.27 9.18 3.36
C CYS A 167 -1.03 10.64 3.81
N VAL A 168 -1.15 10.91 5.10
CA VAL A 168 -0.84 12.23 5.70
C VAL A 168 0.66 12.37 5.92
N SER A 169 1.32 11.28 6.30
CA SER A 169 2.76 11.23 6.58
C SER A 169 3.39 9.99 5.94
N LEU A 170 4.67 10.08 5.59
CA LEU A 170 5.41 8.91 5.11
C LEU A 170 5.84 8.02 6.29
N PRO A 171 5.91 6.69 6.11
CA PRO A 171 6.43 5.76 7.12
C PRO A 171 7.75 6.21 7.73
N GLN A 172 8.74 6.60 6.90
CA GLN A 172 10.05 7.02 7.37
C GLN A 172 10.02 8.29 8.24
N ASP A 173 9.05 9.17 8.02
CA ASP A 173 8.90 10.40 8.80
C ASP A 173 8.25 10.11 10.16
N VAL A 174 7.26 9.20 10.17
CA VAL A 174 6.58 8.77 11.40
C VAL A 174 7.54 8.03 12.33
N VAL A 175 8.30 7.06 11.80
CA VAL A 175 9.24 6.27 12.62
C VAL A 175 10.40 7.12 13.17
N ALA A 176 10.74 8.23 12.51
CA ALA A 176 11.78 9.15 12.95
C ALA A 176 11.33 10.11 14.08
N ARG A 177 10.04 10.17 14.42
CA ARG A 177 9.54 11.03 15.50
C ARG A 177 10.12 10.58 16.84
N PRO A 178 10.61 11.49 17.71
CA PRO A 178 11.34 11.10 18.93
C PRO A 178 10.60 10.11 19.84
N HIS A 179 9.31 10.33 20.10
CA HIS A 179 8.49 9.42 20.92
C HIS A 179 8.36 8.03 20.29
N ILE A 180 8.07 7.98 18.99
CA ILE A 180 7.89 6.72 18.26
C ILE A 180 9.23 5.97 18.19
N ALA A 181 10.33 6.66 17.88
CA ALA A 181 11.66 6.07 17.86
C ALA A 181 12.05 5.45 19.23
N ALA A 182 11.75 6.15 20.34
CA ALA A 182 11.97 5.62 21.69
C ALA A 182 11.15 4.35 21.95
N LYS A 183 9.86 4.34 21.58
CA LYS A 183 8.99 3.17 21.71
C LYS A 183 9.47 1.98 20.89
N LEU A 184 9.94 2.22 19.67
CA LEU A 184 10.51 1.17 18.81
C LEU A 184 11.79 0.59 19.42
N ALA A 185 12.63 1.40 20.07
CA ALA A 185 13.84 0.95 20.74
C ALA A 185 13.56 0.07 21.96
N GLU A 186 12.48 0.34 22.72
CA GLU A 186 12.05 -0.51 23.85
C GLU A 186 11.72 -1.95 23.41
N LEU A 187 11.29 -2.12 22.16
CA LEU A 187 10.91 -3.40 21.55
C LEU A 187 12.05 -4.08 20.77
N ASP A 188 13.25 -3.49 20.73
CA ASP A 188 14.36 -4.10 20.00
C ASP A 188 14.78 -5.43 20.62
N GLY A 189 15.04 -6.43 19.77
CA GLY A 189 15.35 -7.80 20.19
C GLY A 189 14.19 -8.58 20.84
N ARG A 190 12.99 -8.01 21.01
CA ARG A 190 11.84 -8.74 21.55
C ARG A 190 11.17 -9.59 20.47
N PRO A 191 10.73 -10.82 20.80
CA PRO A 191 9.92 -11.61 19.89
C PRO A 191 8.59 -10.89 19.62
N LEU A 192 8.23 -10.77 18.35
CA LEU A 192 6.95 -10.20 17.95
C LEU A 192 5.84 -11.23 18.17
N PRO A 193 4.65 -10.81 18.64
CA PRO A 193 3.55 -11.74 18.84
C PRO A 193 3.17 -12.39 17.50
N PRO A 194 2.84 -13.69 17.48
CA PRO A 194 2.34 -14.35 16.28
C PRO A 194 1.01 -13.70 15.87
N ASN A 195 0.78 -13.57 14.56
CA ASN A 195 -0.49 -13.06 14.06
C ASN A 195 -1.58 -14.14 14.31
N PRO A 196 -2.58 -13.88 15.17
CA PRO A 196 -3.55 -14.89 15.57
C PRO A 196 -4.56 -15.26 14.46
N ASN A 197 -4.58 -14.52 13.35
CA ASN A 197 -5.60 -14.64 12.30
C ASN A 197 -5.08 -15.26 11.00
N VAL A 198 -3.98 -16.02 11.04
CA VAL A 198 -3.39 -16.62 9.84
C VAL A 198 -4.11 -17.94 9.52
N ILE A 199 -4.79 -17.99 8.38
CA ILE A 199 -5.20 -19.25 7.75
C ILE A 199 -3.95 -19.82 7.08
N ASP A 200 -3.44 -20.94 7.59
CA ASP A 200 -2.30 -21.63 6.98
C ASP A 200 -2.66 -22.26 5.62
N ARG A 201 -1.62 -22.74 4.92
CA ARG A 201 -1.75 -23.32 3.58
C ARG A 201 -2.70 -24.52 3.56
N ASP A 202 -2.59 -25.41 4.53
CA ASP A 202 -3.34 -26.66 4.55
C ASP A 202 -4.82 -26.39 4.84
N ARG A 203 -5.08 -25.47 5.77
CA ARG A 203 -6.44 -24.99 6.05
C ARG A 203 -7.03 -24.28 4.85
N MET A 204 -6.27 -23.43 4.16
CA MET A 204 -6.74 -22.77 2.93
C MET A 204 -7.04 -23.79 1.83
N ALA A 205 -6.18 -24.80 1.63
CA ALA A 205 -6.39 -25.85 0.65
C ALA A 205 -7.66 -26.66 0.95
N SER A 206 -7.90 -27.01 2.22
CA SER A 206 -9.12 -27.68 2.67
C SER A 206 -10.37 -26.85 2.37
N LEU A 207 -10.37 -25.55 2.69
CA LEU A 207 -11.53 -24.66 2.43
C LEU A 207 -11.85 -24.54 0.92
N LEU A 208 -10.81 -24.52 0.09
CA LEU A 208 -10.94 -24.45 -1.37
C LEU A 208 -11.43 -25.77 -1.98
N ALA A 209 -11.11 -26.92 -1.38
CA ALA A 209 -11.54 -28.24 -1.85
C ALA A 209 -13.00 -28.55 -1.53
N GLY A 210 -13.55 -27.95 -0.45
CA GLY A 210 -14.91 -28.20 0.02
C GLY A 210 -14.93 -29.18 1.17
#